data_AF-A0A947DK03-F1
#
_entry.id   AF-A0A947DK03-F1
#
_cell.length_a   1.000
_cell.length_b   1.000
_cell.length_c   1.000
_cell.angle_alpha   90.00
_cell.angle_beta   90.00
_cell.angle_gamma   90.00
#
_symmetry.space_group_name_H-M   'P 1'
#
loop_
_entity.id
_entity.type
_entity.pdbx_description
1 polymer ?
#
loop_
_entity_poly.entity_id
_entity_poly.type
_entity_poly.pdbx_seq_one_letter_code
_entity_poly.pdbx_strand_id
1 'polypeptide(L)'
;MRGLWMAPIAGICITFSTEAFAQAEPPPQTDDRGTITFVWENDSFADSDQNYTNGVRFSWLSGTNEPEGFSRWIAGSVLGAGDEAVIRRGIAVGHSLFTPNDTTTSARLPDQHPYAAWLYGEYTALVEQRDEVDQLTIQLGVVGPSAGGEWVQNEFHSLIGAEDAQGWDNQIEDEVGIVLSYDHRLRRLAQFGFGGFGADVTPNLGFTLGNIHTNLHAGLTLRLGQDLDNDYGPPRVSPSLAGAGYFTPRDNFSWYVFAGIEGRAVAHNIFLDGSLFRDDDPSVSSNAFVTDLQAGLVVQLLQTQFAFTYVERAEEFAEQTEPQRFGAVSISRKF
;
A
#
# COMPACT_ATOMS: atom_id res chain seq x y z
N MET A 1 -34.43 -40.43 0.74
CA MET A 1 -33.06 -40.85 1.07
C MET A 1 -32.08 -40.01 0.28
N ARG A 2 -31.40 -39.08 0.94
CA ARG A 2 -30.05 -38.53 0.68
C ARG A 2 -29.85 -37.43 1.72
N GLY A 3 -29.03 -37.73 2.72
CA GLY A 3 -28.84 -36.88 3.90
C GLY A 3 -27.96 -35.67 3.58
N LEU A 4 -28.39 -34.50 4.03
CA LEU A 4 -27.54 -33.34 4.21
C LEU A 4 -26.64 -33.63 5.43
N TRP A 5 -25.33 -33.64 5.22
CA TRP A 5 -24.36 -33.48 6.30
C TRP A 5 -23.90 -32.02 6.31
N MET A 6 -24.15 -31.34 7.43
CA MET A 6 -23.53 -30.07 7.79
C MET A 6 -22.03 -30.30 8.03
N ALA A 7 -21.19 -29.44 7.47
CA ALA A 7 -19.82 -29.25 7.97
C ALA A 7 -19.80 -27.96 8.81
N PRO A 8 -19.37 -27.98 10.07
CA PRO A 8 -19.20 -26.77 10.86
C PRO A 8 -17.95 -26.02 10.40
N ILE A 9 -18.09 -24.72 10.17
CA ILE A 9 -16.96 -23.79 9.99
C ILE A 9 -16.30 -23.66 11.36
N ALA A 10 -15.18 -24.35 11.56
CA ALA A 10 -14.33 -24.17 12.74
C ALA A 10 -13.57 -22.85 12.57
N GLY A 11 -14.01 -21.81 13.28
CA GLY A 11 -13.24 -20.58 13.45
C GLY A 11 -11.96 -20.91 14.22
N ILE A 12 -10.82 -20.82 13.55
CA ILE A 12 -9.51 -20.89 14.20
C ILE A 12 -9.28 -19.54 14.86
N CYS A 13 -9.59 -19.42 16.15
CA CYS A 13 -9.04 -18.36 16.99
C CYS A 13 -7.56 -18.69 17.23
N ILE A 14 -6.66 -18.02 16.51
CA ILE A 14 -5.23 -18.03 16.85
C ILE A 14 -5.04 -17.06 18.01
N THR A 15 -5.09 -17.58 19.24
CA THR A 15 -4.62 -16.84 20.41
C THR A 15 -3.10 -16.94 20.47
N PHE A 16 -2.39 -15.87 20.08
CA PHE A 16 -0.96 -15.74 20.36
C PHE A 16 -0.78 -15.48 21.86
N SER A 17 -0.30 -16.46 22.61
CA SER A 17 0.18 -16.26 23.99
C SER A 17 1.53 -15.53 23.94
N THR A 18 1.56 -14.25 24.31
CA THR A 18 2.71 -13.33 24.17
C THR A 18 3.69 -13.32 25.34
N GLU A 19 3.63 -14.29 26.26
CA GLU A 19 4.34 -14.19 27.55
C GLU A 19 5.87 -14.34 27.51
N ALA A 20 6.49 -14.65 26.36
CA ALA A 20 7.92 -14.98 26.30
C ALA A 20 8.86 -13.91 25.70
N PHE A 21 8.36 -12.78 25.19
CA PHE A 21 9.20 -11.85 24.42
C PHE A 21 9.05 -10.35 24.73
N ALA A 22 8.26 -9.97 25.73
CA ALA A 22 8.06 -8.55 26.06
C ALA A 22 9.25 -7.97 26.85
N GLN A 23 10.25 -7.45 26.15
CA GLN A 23 11.09 -6.39 26.69
C GLN A 23 10.32 -5.07 26.52
N ALA A 24 10.10 -4.34 27.62
CA ALA A 24 9.43 -3.03 27.56
C ALA A 24 10.23 -2.08 26.67
N GLU A 25 9.64 -1.65 25.55
CA GLU A 25 10.31 -0.79 24.59
C GLU A 25 10.38 0.65 25.10
N PRO A 26 11.46 1.41 24.81
CA PRO A 26 11.48 2.85 25.06
C PRO A 26 10.32 3.56 24.36
N PRO A 27 9.84 4.69 24.93
CA PRO A 27 8.74 5.45 24.35
C PRO A 27 9.03 5.87 22.90
N PRO A 28 7.98 6.09 22.07
CA PRO A 28 8.14 6.51 20.68
C PRO A 28 9.03 7.75 20.58
N GLN A 29 9.97 7.74 19.65
CA GLN A 29 10.93 8.84 19.52
C GLN A 29 10.31 10.05 18.82
N THR A 30 10.56 11.22 19.40
CA THR A 30 10.15 12.49 18.83
C THR A 30 11.20 13.02 17.86
N ASP A 31 10.75 13.49 16.70
CA ASP A 31 11.53 14.21 15.70
C ASP A 31 10.62 15.23 15.02
N ASP A 32 10.91 16.51 15.22
CA ASP A 32 10.07 17.61 14.76
C ASP A 32 10.19 17.87 13.25
N ARG A 33 11.15 17.21 12.58
CA ARG A 33 11.38 17.34 11.13
C ARG A 33 10.32 16.60 10.33
N GLY A 34 9.91 17.22 9.22
CA GLY A 34 9.07 16.60 8.22
C GLY A 34 9.83 15.63 7.34
N THR A 35 9.10 14.74 6.67
CA THR A 35 9.62 13.83 5.65
C THR A 35 8.91 14.08 4.33
N ILE A 36 9.67 14.23 3.26
CA ILE A 36 9.16 14.18 1.88
C ILE A 36 9.53 12.84 1.29
N THR A 37 8.59 12.21 0.60
CA THR A 37 8.81 10.94 -0.07
C THR A 37 8.31 10.97 -1.49
N PHE A 38 9.11 10.40 -2.39
CA PHE A 38 8.71 10.03 -3.74
C PHE A 38 8.73 8.51 -3.86
N VAL A 39 7.66 7.93 -4.40
CA VAL A 39 7.53 6.51 -4.74
C VAL A 39 7.24 6.39 -6.22
N TRP A 40 7.92 5.47 -6.88
CA TRP A 40 7.62 5.04 -8.23
C TRP A 40 7.54 3.52 -8.29
N GLU A 41 6.40 3.02 -8.73
CA GLU A 41 6.12 1.61 -8.97
C GLU A 41 5.96 1.38 -10.48
N ASN A 42 6.54 0.29 -10.99
CA ASN A 42 6.43 -0.08 -12.39
C ASN A 42 6.68 -1.57 -12.59
N ASP A 43 5.95 -2.18 -13.52
CA ASP A 43 6.04 -3.59 -13.86
C ASP A 43 7.25 -3.94 -14.75
N SER A 44 7.84 -2.97 -15.46
CA SER A 44 9.08 -3.20 -16.23
C SER A 44 10.26 -3.67 -15.35
N PHE A 45 10.24 -3.41 -14.05
CA PHE A 45 11.22 -3.96 -13.10
C PHE A 45 11.16 -5.49 -12.97
N ALA A 46 10.10 -6.12 -13.47
CA ALA A 46 9.84 -7.55 -13.38
C ALA A 46 9.60 -8.21 -14.77
N ASP A 47 10.00 -7.57 -15.87
CA ASP A 47 9.76 -8.02 -17.25
C ASP A 47 8.26 -8.28 -17.55
N SER A 48 7.38 -7.43 -17.01
CA SER A 48 5.93 -7.44 -17.24
C SER A 48 5.46 -6.06 -17.73
N ASP A 49 4.38 -6.00 -18.51
CA ASP A 49 3.72 -4.77 -19.01
C ASP A 49 2.19 -4.96 -19.06
N GLN A 50 1.57 -5.25 -17.92
CA GLN A 50 0.15 -5.61 -17.85
C GLN A 50 -0.45 -5.43 -16.44
N ASN A 51 -1.77 -5.40 -16.35
CA ASN A 51 -2.57 -5.21 -15.13
C ASN A 51 -2.21 -3.92 -14.39
N TYR A 52 -1.27 -3.94 -13.44
CA TYR A 52 -0.78 -2.76 -12.74
C TYR A 52 0.55 -2.31 -13.34
N THR A 53 0.48 -1.29 -14.20
CA THR A 53 1.59 -0.90 -15.07
C THR A 53 2.47 0.16 -14.43
N ASN A 54 1.88 1.14 -13.77
CA ASN A 54 2.65 2.25 -13.21
C ASN A 54 1.94 2.89 -12.02
N GLY A 55 2.72 3.34 -11.05
CA GLY A 55 2.23 4.19 -9.98
C GLY A 55 3.26 5.21 -9.55
N VAL A 56 2.84 6.44 -9.35
CA VAL A 56 3.67 7.49 -8.76
C VAL A 56 2.97 8.07 -7.55
N ARG A 57 3.72 8.32 -6.47
CA ARG A 57 3.20 8.98 -5.28
C ARG A 57 4.22 9.95 -4.73
N PHE A 58 3.78 11.19 -4.53
CA PHE A 58 4.53 12.21 -3.82
C PHE A 58 3.83 12.54 -2.52
N SER A 59 4.55 12.46 -1.40
CA SER A 59 3.96 12.69 -0.08
C SER A 59 4.83 13.54 0.82
N TRP A 60 4.16 14.29 1.68
CA TRP A 60 4.75 14.93 2.85
C TRP A 60 4.13 14.33 4.11
N LEU A 61 4.96 14.06 5.11
CA LEU A 61 4.56 13.63 6.44
C LEU A 61 5.18 14.55 7.48
N SER A 62 4.39 14.97 8.47
CA SER A 62 4.87 15.85 9.53
C SER A 62 5.86 15.14 10.46
N GLY A 63 6.65 15.95 11.18
CA GLY A 63 7.32 15.49 12.39
C GLY A 63 6.33 15.22 13.54
N THR A 64 6.86 15.08 14.75
CA THR A 64 6.12 14.66 15.94
C THR A 64 5.55 15.79 16.78
N ASN A 65 5.64 17.04 16.31
CA ASN A 65 5.00 18.18 16.97
C ASN A 65 3.51 17.92 17.17
N GLU A 66 2.98 18.18 18.37
CA GLU A 66 1.58 17.95 18.67
C GLU A 66 0.67 18.58 17.61
N PRO A 67 -0.14 17.78 16.90
CA PRO A 67 -1.06 18.33 15.93
C PRO A 67 -2.19 19.10 16.62
N GLU A 68 -2.68 20.14 15.93
CA GLU A 68 -3.85 20.92 16.33
C GLU A 68 -5.04 20.64 15.41
N GLY A 69 -6.24 21.05 15.85
CA GLY A 69 -7.45 21.03 15.02
C GLY A 69 -7.88 19.64 14.55
N PHE A 70 -8.15 19.50 13.24
CA PHE A 70 -8.71 18.29 12.64
C PHE A 70 -7.84 17.04 12.86
N SER A 71 -6.52 17.19 12.78
CA SER A 71 -5.57 16.07 12.97
C SER A 71 -5.60 15.55 14.42
N ARG A 72 -5.70 16.44 15.41
CA ARG A 72 -5.86 16.05 16.82
C ARG A 72 -7.21 15.38 17.07
N TRP A 73 -8.26 15.89 16.42
CA TRP A 73 -9.60 15.31 16.55
C TRP A 73 -9.65 13.87 16.02
N ILE A 74 -9.10 13.60 14.83
CA ILE A 74 -9.01 12.23 14.30
C ILE A 74 -8.19 11.37 15.24
N ALA A 75 -7.00 11.81 15.62
CA ALA A 75 -6.11 11.05 16.48
C ALA A 75 -6.79 10.65 17.80
N GLY A 76 -7.40 11.60 18.52
CA GLY A 76 -8.03 11.30 19.81
C GLY A 76 -9.39 10.61 19.71
N SER A 77 -10.25 11.02 18.75
CA SER A 77 -11.66 10.58 18.72
C SER A 77 -11.89 9.34 17.85
N VAL A 78 -11.06 9.14 16.82
CA VAL A 78 -11.20 8.03 15.87
C VAL A 78 -10.14 6.96 16.15
N LEU A 79 -8.89 7.37 16.32
CA LEU A 79 -7.76 6.46 16.52
C LEU A 79 -7.41 6.20 17.99
N GLY A 80 -8.09 6.87 18.94
CA GLY A 80 -7.91 6.60 20.37
C GLY A 80 -6.53 6.97 20.92
N ALA A 81 -5.87 8.00 20.36
CA ALA A 81 -4.58 8.49 20.81
C ALA A 81 -4.62 8.91 22.29
N GLY A 82 -3.77 8.28 23.10
CA GLY A 82 -3.55 8.66 24.51
C GLY A 82 -2.61 9.86 24.67
N ASP A 83 -2.40 10.28 25.92
CA ASP A 83 -1.57 11.45 26.25
C ASP A 83 -0.09 11.30 25.84
N GLU A 84 0.40 10.06 25.75
CA GLU A 84 1.78 9.74 25.36
C GLU A 84 1.92 9.37 23.87
N ALA A 85 0.84 9.48 23.09
CA ALA A 85 0.86 9.07 21.70
C ALA A 85 1.63 10.08 20.83
N VAL A 86 2.45 9.55 19.92
CA VAL A 86 3.09 10.35 18.87
C VAL A 86 2.17 10.38 17.67
N ILE A 87 1.75 11.59 17.28
CA ILE A 87 0.79 11.78 16.19
C ILE A 87 1.50 12.47 15.02
N ARG A 88 1.34 11.91 13.82
CA ARG A 88 1.81 12.49 12.56
C ARG A 88 0.64 12.72 11.61
N ARG A 89 0.74 13.72 10.74
CA ARG A 89 -0.20 13.95 9.65
C ARG A 89 0.52 14.01 8.32
N GLY A 90 -0.12 13.53 7.28
CA GLY A 90 0.44 13.50 5.94
C GLY A 90 -0.52 14.01 4.89
N ILE A 91 0.05 14.48 3.78
CA ILE A 91 -0.67 14.77 2.55
C ILE A 91 0.11 14.11 1.41
N ALA A 92 -0.60 13.45 0.49
CA ALA A 92 0.01 12.92 -0.72
C ALA A 92 -0.83 13.23 -1.96
N VAL A 93 -0.19 13.15 -3.11
CA VAL A 93 -0.84 13.01 -4.41
C VAL A 93 -0.31 11.73 -5.05
N GLY A 94 -1.21 10.96 -5.64
CA GLY A 94 -0.87 9.71 -6.31
C GLY A 94 -1.56 9.59 -7.66
N HIS A 95 -0.92 8.85 -8.55
CA HIS A 95 -1.46 8.47 -9.85
C HIS A 95 -1.13 7.00 -10.09
N SER A 96 -2.13 6.20 -10.43
CA SER A 96 -1.98 4.78 -10.76
C SER A 96 -2.53 4.50 -12.14
N LEU A 97 -1.87 3.61 -12.88
CA LEU A 97 -2.22 3.20 -14.23
C LEU A 97 -2.39 1.69 -14.31
N PHE A 98 -3.45 1.30 -15.01
CA PHE A 98 -3.78 -0.09 -15.26
C PHE A 98 -4.06 -0.33 -16.74
N THR A 99 -3.52 -1.41 -17.29
CA THR A 99 -3.68 -1.76 -18.71
C THR A 99 -3.93 -3.26 -18.92
N PRO A 100 -4.62 -3.63 -20.00
CA PRO A 100 -4.67 -5.02 -20.45
C PRO A 100 -3.28 -5.50 -20.92
N ASN A 101 -3.16 -6.79 -21.19
CA ASN A 101 -1.95 -7.42 -21.69
C ASN A 101 -1.66 -7.04 -23.15
N ASP A 102 -2.70 -6.87 -23.99
CA ASP A 102 -2.56 -6.42 -25.37
C ASP A 102 -2.90 -4.93 -25.49
N THR A 103 -1.85 -4.10 -25.50
CA THR A 103 -1.98 -2.65 -25.63
C THR A 103 -1.97 -2.15 -27.07
N THR A 104 -1.67 -3.03 -28.04
CA THR A 104 -1.49 -2.68 -29.45
C THR A 104 -2.82 -2.55 -30.21
N THR A 105 -3.88 -3.10 -29.65
CA THR A 105 -5.23 -3.09 -30.24
C THR A 105 -6.11 -2.00 -29.64
N SER A 106 -6.96 -1.42 -30.47
CA SER A 106 -8.04 -0.51 -30.05
C SER A 106 -9.36 -1.24 -29.75
N ALA A 107 -9.41 -2.56 -29.96
CA ALA A 107 -10.58 -3.35 -29.65
C ALA A 107 -10.77 -3.48 -28.13
N ARG A 108 -12.02 -3.55 -27.68
CA ARG A 108 -12.35 -3.90 -26.30
C ARG A 108 -11.88 -5.33 -26.00
N LEU A 109 -11.19 -5.50 -24.87
CA LEU A 109 -10.66 -6.78 -24.38
C LEU A 109 -11.42 -7.18 -23.09
N PRO A 110 -12.58 -7.86 -23.21
CA PRO A 110 -13.45 -8.16 -22.05
C PRO A 110 -12.90 -9.26 -21.14
N ASP A 111 -11.83 -9.93 -21.53
CA ASP A 111 -11.14 -11.01 -20.81
C ASP A 111 -9.80 -10.55 -20.22
N GLN A 112 -9.50 -9.26 -20.26
CA GLN A 112 -8.27 -8.67 -19.74
C GLN A 112 -8.59 -7.48 -18.84
N HIS A 113 -7.59 -7.07 -18.06
CA HIS A 113 -7.71 -5.92 -17.18
C HIS A 113 -8.18 -4.68 -17.97
N PRO A 114 -9.27 -4.02 -17.57
CA PRO A 114 -9.70 -2.76 -18.17
C PRO A 114 -8.60 -1.70 -18.14
N TYR A 115 -8.54 -0.84 -19.16
CA TYR A 115 -7.77 0.39 -19.02
C TYR A 115 -8.37 1.23 -17.90
N ALA A 116 -7.52 1.74 -17.04
CA ALA A 116 -7.94 2.66 -15.99
C ALA A 116 -6.78 3.52 -15.50
N ALA A 117 -7.14 4.71 -15.03
CA ALA A 117 -6.23 5.57 -14.29
C ALA A 117 -6.92 6.11 -13.05
N TRP A 118 -6.17 6.27 -11.96
CA TRP A 118 -6.65 6.82 -10.69
C TRP A 118 -5.77 7.95 -10.25
N LEU A 119 -6.28 9.18 -10.29
CA LEU A 119 -5.61 10.37 -9.80
C LEU A 119 -6.25 10.80 -8.49
N TYR A 120 -5.46 10.89 -7.42
CA TYR A 120 -6.00 11.17 -6.09
C TYR A 120 -5.12 12.06 -5.23
N GLY A 121 -5.77 12.82 -4.38
CA GLY A 121 -5.18 13.40 -3.18
C GLY A 121 -5.44 12.51 -1.97
N GLU A 122 -4.50 12.48 -1.04
CA GLU A 122 -4.57 11.65 0.17
C GLU A 122 -4.27 12.51 1.41
N TYR A 123 -5.07 12.32 2.45
CA TYR A 123 -4.77 12.76 3.79
C TYR A 123 -4.47 11.55 4.68
N THR A 124 -3.45 11.66 5.52
CA THR A 124 -3.05 10.60 6.45
C THR A 124 -3.03 11.15 7.87
N ALA A 125 -3.60 10.40 8.80
CA ALA A 125 -3.38 10.56 10.23
C ALA A 125 -2.73 9.27 10.77
N LEU A 126 -1.63 9.41 11.48
CA LEU A 126 -0.88 8.30 12.04
C LEU A 126 -0.71 8.51 13.54
N VAL A 127 -1.00 7.47 14.31
CA VAL A 127 -0.83 7.43 15.76
C VAL A 127 0.11 6.28 16.08
N GLU A 128 1.21 6.61 16.72
CA GLU A 128 2.17 5.66 17.28
C GLU A 128 2.07 5.72 18.80
N GLN A 129 1.68 4.62 19.43
CA GLN A 129 1.60 4.52 20.88
C GLN A 129 1.90 3.09 21.32
N ARG A 130 2.64 2.95 22.42
CA ARG A 130 3.12 1.64 22.90
C ARG A 130 3.86 0.89 21.77
N ASP A 131 3.41 -0.32 21.48
CA ASP A 131 3.93 -1.22 20.45
C ASP A 131 3.00 -1.26 19.23
N GLU A 132 2.27 -0.18 18.95
CA GLU A 132 1.18 -0.17 17.97
C GLU A 132 1.28 1.08 17.08
N VAL A 133 1.00 0.90 15.78
CA VAL A 133 0.82 2.00 14.83
C VAL A 133 -0.52 1.86 14.15
N ASP A 134 -1.36 2.86 14.38
CA ASP A 134 -2.65 3.03 13.72
C ASP A 134 -2.52 4.11 12.64
N GLN A 135 -3.00 3.80 11.44
CA GLN A 135 -2.99 4.72 10.31
C GLN A 135 -4.39 4.81 9.71
N LEU A 136 -4.89 6.04 9.59
CA LEU A 136 -6.10 6.36 8.84
C LEU A 136 -5.72 7.13 7.58
N THR A 137 -6.17 6.67 6.42
CA THR A 137 -6.00 7.39 5.16
C THR A 137 -7.34 7.73 4.54
N ILE A 138 -7.48 8.95 4.03
CA ILE A 138 -8.63 9.39 3.25
C ILE A 138 -8.11 9.79 1.88
N GLN A 139 -8.56 9.10 0.83
CA GLN A 139 -8.28 9.47 -0.55
C GLN A 139 -9.52 10.04 -1.21
N LEU A 140 -9.33 11.10 -1.99
CA LEU A 140 -10.34 11.72 -2.84
C LEU A 140 -9.72 11.95 -4.20
N GLY A 141 -10.41 11.54 -5.26
CA GLY A 141 -9.84 11.59 -6.60
C GLY A 141 -10.85 11.32 -7.70
N VAL A 142 -10.32 11.05 -8.89
CA VAL A 142 -11.09 10.67 -10.07
C VAL A 142 -10.47 9.43 -10.74
N VAL A 143 -11.31 8.44 -11.06
CA VAL A 143 -10.99 7.35 -12.00
C VAL A 143 -11.46 7.78 -13.38
N GLY A 144 -10.76 7.36 -14.44
CA GLY A 144 -11.22 7.45 -15.83
C GLY A 144 -10.42 8.43 -16.69
N PRO A 145 -10.96 8.86 -17.85
CA PRO A 145 -10.25 9.76 -18.77
C PRO A 145 -9.72 11.04 -18.12
N SER A 146 -10.45 11.61 -17.16
CA SER A 146 -10.04 12.81 -16.41
C SER A 146 -8.83 12.58 -15.50
N ALA A 147 -8.50 11.34 -15.17
CA ALA A 147 -7.26 10.99 -14.48
C ALA A 147 -6.03 11.02 -15.41
N GLY A 148 -6.22 11.17 -16.73
CA GLY A 148 -5.15 11.43 -17.69
C GLY A 148 -4.26 10.24 -18.00
N GLY A 149 -4.76 9.01 -17.87
CA GLY A 149 -3.95 7.80 -18.01
C GLY A 149 -3.30 7.65 -19.38
N GLU A 150 -4.07 7.79 -20.44
CA GLU A 150 -3.60 7.74 -21.83
C GLU A 150 -2.44 8.70 -22.08
N TRP A 151 -2.61 9.96 -21.67
CA TRP A 151 -1.60 10.98 -21.85
C TRP A 151 -0.31 10.63 -21.11
N VAL A 152 -0.41 10.24 -19.82
CA VAL A 152 0.79 9.88 -19.03
C VAL A 152 1.53 8.69 -19.63
N GLN A 153 0.80 7.63 -20.00
CA GLN A 153 1.41 6.42 -20.54
C GLN A 153 2.07 6.70 -21.90
N ASN A 154 1.36 7.30 -22.84
CA ASN A 154 1.86 7.48 -24.20
C ASN A 154 2.97 8.53 -24.27
N GLU A 155 2.97 9.56 -23.42
CA GLU A 155 4.13 10.47 -23.32
C GLU A 155 5.36 9.77 -22.76
N PHE A 156 5.19 8.88 -21.77
CA PHE A 156 6.31 8.07 -21.27
C PHE A 156 6.81 7.09 -22.33
N HIS A 157 5.91 6.42 -23.06
CA HIS A 157 6.25 5.51 -24.16
C HIS A 157 7.02 6.24 -25.25
N SER A 158 6.56 7.41 -25.67
CA SER A 158 7.25 8.30 -26.61
C SER A 158 8.65 8.70 -26.12
N LEU A 159 8.80 9.01 -24.83
CA LEU A 159 10.10 9.37 -24.23
C LEU A 159 11.12 8.23 -24.28
N ILE A 160 10.68 6.98 -24.06
CA ILE A 160 11.56 5.80 -24.03
C ILE A 160 11.63 5.04 -25.37
N GLY A 161 10.84 5.46 -26.37
CA GLY A 161 10.75 4.81 -27.67
C GLY A 161 9.93 3.51 -27.68
N ALA A 162 8.97 3.36 -26.77
CA ALA A 162 7.97 2.28 -26.79
C ALA A 162 6.78 2.65 -27.68
N GLU A 163 5.95 1.65 -28.03
CA GLU A 163 4.75 1.85 -28.84
C GLU A 163 3.60 2.41 -27.97
N ASP A 164 2.80 3.33 -28.52
CA ASP A 164 1.65 3.91 -27.82
C ASP A 164 0.56 2.86 -27.59
N ALA A 165 -0.09 2.90 -26.42
CA ALA A 165 -1.26 2.09 -26.12
C ALA A 165 -2.49 2.62 -26.88
N GLN A 166 -3.15 1.74 -27.63
CA GLN A 166 -4.22 2.11 -28.58
C GLN A 166 -5.64 1.91 -28.04
N GLY A 167 -5.78 1.31 -26.85
CA GLY A 167 -7.08 0.86 -26.33
C GLY A 167 -7.76 1.79 -25.33
N TRP A 168 -7.18 2.95 -25.01
CA TRP A 168 -7.63 3.88 -23.96
C TRP A 168 -9.05 4.44 -24.15
N ASP A 169 -9.59 4.42 -25.38
CA ASP A 169 -11.00 4.73 -25.66
C ASP A 169 -11.98 3.75 -24.98
N ASN A 170 -11.52 2.57 -24.55
CA ASN A 170 -12.31 1.54 -23.86
C ASN A 170 -12.05 1.49 -22.35
N GLN A 171 -11.48 2.55 -21.75
CA GLN A 171 -11.19 2.60 -20.32
C GLN A 171 -12.44 2.73 -19.45
N ILE A 172 -12.29 2.48 -18.14
CA ILE A 172 -13.32 2.79 -17.14
C ILE A 172 -13.66 4.27 -17.20
N GLU A 173 -14.96 4.60 -17.15
CA GLU A 173 -15.43 5.98 -17.29
C GLU A 173 -15.18 6.84 -16.05
N ASP A 174 -15.33 8.16 -16.22
CA ASP A 174 -15.08 9.13 -15.16
C ASP A 174 -15.95 8.89 -13.93
N GLU A 175 -15.31 8.71 -12.78
CA GLU A 175 -15.97 8.57 -11.48
C GLU A 175 -15.20 9.27 -10.38
N VAL A 176 -15.90 10.07 -9.57
CA VAL A 176 -15.32 10.64 -8.34
C VAL A 176 -15.18 9.51 -7.32
N GLY A 177 -13.96 9.27 -6.89
CA GLY A 177 -13.65 8.25 -5.89
C GLY A 177 -13.44 8.83 -4.50
N ILE A 178 -13.98 8.16 -3.49
CA ILE A 178 -13.62 8.35 -2.09
C ILE A 178 -13.23 7.01 -1.48
N VAL A 179 -12.09 7.00 -0.78
CA VAL A 179 -11.57 5.80 -0.12
C VAL A 179 -11.15 6.15 1.30
N LEU A 180 -11.64 5.37 2.25
CA LEU A 180 -11.21 5.39 3.64
C LEU A 180 -10.47 4.07 3.93
N SER A 181 -9.23 4.15 4.38
CA SER A 181 -8.50 2.97 4.86
C SER A 181 -8.07 3.16 6.30
N TYR A 182 -8.11 2.07 7.06
CA TYR A 182 -7.57 1.96 8.39
C TYR A 182 -6.64 0.75 8.45
N ASP A 183 -5.43 0.97 8.95
CA ASP A 183 -4.43 -0.06 9.16
C ASP A 183 -3.98 -0.04 10.62
N HIS A 184 -3.99 -1.22 11.24
CA HIS A 184 -3.41 -1.47 12.55
C HIS A 184 -2.19 -2.37 12.41
N ARG A 185 -1.03 -1.92 12.93
CA ARG A 185 0.25 -2.65 12.89
C ARG A 185 0.77 -2.86 14.30
N LEU A 186 1.12 -4.11 14.64
CA LEU A 186 1.77 -4.42 15.92
C LEU A 186 3.29 -4.50 15.75
N ARG A 187 4.00 -3.90 16.70
CA ARG A 187 5.45 -3.82 16.71
C ARG A 187 6.06 -5.06 17.36
N ARG A 188 7.12 -5.57 16.72
CA ARG A 188 8.24 -6.36 17.24
C ARG A 188 7.96 -7.46 18.25
N LEU A 189 8.20 -8.69 17.80
CA LEU A 189 8.28 -9.90 18.62
C LEU A 189 9.68 -10.24 19.17
N ALA A 190 10.79 -9.63 18.70
CA ALA A 190 12.14 -9.88 19.27
C ALA A 190 13.20 -8.87 18.79
N GLN A 191 14.33 -8.78 19.50
CA GLN A 191 15.61 -8.26 18.99
C GLN A 191 16.71 -9.29 19.30
N PHE A 192 17.48 -9.70 18.29
CA PHE A 192 18.62 -10.59 18.46
C PHE A 192 19.85 -9.99 17.76
N GLY A 193 20.89 -9.63 18.52
CA GLY A 193 22.16 -9.20 17.94
C GLY A 193 23.04 -8.37 18.88
N PHE A 194 24.24 -8.03 18.39
CA PHE A 194 25.21 -7.15 19.03
C PHE A 194 25.55 -6.03 18.04
N GLY A 195 25.57 -4.76 18.46
CA GLY A 195 25.89 -3.63 17.57
C GLY A 195 24.78 -3.22 16.59
N GLY A 196 23.54 -3.13 17.05
CA GLY A 196 22.41 -2.56 16.28
C GLY A 196 21.71 -3.50 15.30
N PHE A 197 22.23 -4.71 15.09
CA PHE A 197 21.59 -5.74 14.26
C PHE A 197 20.43 -6.44 15.01
N GLY A 198 19.32 -6.68 14.31
CA GLY A 198 18.16 -7.36 14.83
C GLY A 198 17.28 -7.96 13.73
N ALA A 199 16.24 -8.67 14.16
CA ALA A 199 15.18 -9.16 13.31
C ALA A 199 13.83 -8.83 13.97
N ASP A 200 12.82 -8.46 13.21
CA ASP A 200 11.47 -8.29 13.75
C ASP A 200 10.38 -8.86 12.86
N VAL A 201 9.21 -8.99 13.48
CA VAL A 201 7.97 -9.49 12.87
C VAL A 201 6.87 -8.48 13.20
N THR A 202 6.19 -8.00 12.19
CA THR A 202 5.14 -6.99 12.27
C THR A 202 3.89 -7.52 11.59
N PRO A 203 2.92 -8.07 12.35
CA PRO A 203 1.61 -8.37 11.80
C PRO A 203 0.83 -7.06 11.57
N ASN A 204 -0.05 -7.08 10.59
CA ASN A 204 -0.96 -6.00 10.29
C ASN A 204 -2.37 -6.54 9.99
N LEU A 205 -3.36 -5.70 10.26
CA LEU A 205 -4.75 -5.93 9.95
C LEU A 205 -5.37 -4.59 9.60
N GLY A 206 -6.19 -4.56 8.56
CA GLY A 206 -6.84 -3.34 8.15
C GLY A 206 -8.04 -3.58 7.25
N PHE A 207 -8.64 -2.47 6.86
CA PHE A 207 -9.74 -2.46 5.90
C PHE A 207 -9.67 -1.21 5.03
N THR A 208 -10.28 -1.33 3.86
CA THR A 208 -10.52 -0.22 2.95
C THR A 208 -11.99 -0.20 2.59
N LEU A 209 -12.62 0.97 2.63
CA LEU A 209 -14.02 1.19 2.29
C LEU A 209 -14.11 2.37 1.33
N GLY A 210 -14.78 2.16 0.19
CA GLY A 210 -14.91 3.17 -0.84
C GLY A 210 -15.50 2.63 -2.13
N ASN A 211 -15.86 3.53 -3.03
CA ASN A 211 -16.33 3.17 -4.37
C ASN A 211 -15.20 2.84 -5.35
N ILE A 212 -13.93 3.04 -4.96
CA ILE A 212 -12.77 2.59 -5.75
C ILE A 212 -12.30 1.21 -5.28
N HIS A 213 -12.19 1.05 -3.96
CA HIS A 213 -11.79 -0.20 -3.32
C HIS A 213 -12.62 -0.45 -2.07
N THR A 214 -13.06 -1.70 -1.90
CA THR A 214 -13.61 -2.20 -0.64
C THR A 214 -13.03 -3.57 -0.34
N ASN A 215 -12.29 -3.69 0.75
CA ASN A 215 -11.67 -4.95 1.17
C ASN A 215 -11.38 -4.99 2.68
N LEU A 216 -11.15 -6.21 3.16
CA LEU A 216 -10.47 -6.47 4.43
C LEU A 216 -9.10 -7.08 4.11
N HIS A 217 -8.06 -6.72 4.85
CA HIS A 217 -6.72 -7.22 4.59
C HIS A 217 -5.96 -7.52 5.87
N ALA A 218 -5.13 -8.55 5.82
CA ALA A 218 -4.28 -8.95 6.93
C ALA A 218 -2.96 -9.49 6.40
N GLY A 219 -1.87 -9.16 7.09
CA GLY A 219 -0.54 -9.49 6.62
C GLY A 219 0.49 -9.61 7.72
N LEU A 220 1.68 -10.00 7.30
CA LEU A 220 2.84 -10.19 8.16
C LEU A 220 4.08 -9.72 7.41
N THR A 221 4.90 -8.89 8.05
CA THR A 221 6.21 -8.49 7.52
C THR A 221 7.31 -8.98 8.47
N LEU A 222 8.35 -9.57 7.89
CA LEU A 222 9.59 -9.97 8.55
C LEU A 222 10.69 -9.01 8.11
N ARG A 223 11.51 -8.50 9.04
CA ARG A 223 12.67 -7.67 8.72
C ARG A 223 13.93 -8.19 9.39
N LEU A 224 15.07 -7.99 8.75
CA LEU A 224 16.39 -8.36 9.24
C LEU A 224 17.39 -7.28 8.84
N GLY A 225 18.09 -6.68 9.81
CA GLY A 225 19.03 -5.62 9.52
C GLY A 225 19.45 -4.81 10.74
N GLN A 226 19.95 -3.61 10.51
CA GLN A 226 20.41 -2.66 11.52
C GLN A 226 19.37 -1.57 11.77
N ASP A 227 19.20 -1.18 13.04
CA ASP A 227 18.34 -0.08 13.50
C ASP A 227 16.90 -0.15 12.95
N LEU A 228 16.30 -1.34 13.09
CA LEU A 228 14.94 -1.62 12.62
C LEU A 228 13.85 -0.76 13.29
N ASP A 229 14.19 0.03 14.31
CA ASP A 229 13.27 0.92 15.03
C ASP A 229 13.18 2.28 14.39
N ASN A 230 14.04 2.54 13.42
CA ASN A 230 14.01 3.79 12.71
C ASN A 230 12.70 3.92 11.91
N ASP A 231 12.04 2.85 11.45
CA ASP A 231 10.81 2.94 10.65
C ASP A 231 9.85 1.73 10.81
N TYR A 232 8.73 1.76 10.07
CA TYR A 232 7.76 0.66 9.94
C TYR A 232 7.64 0.19 8.48
N GLY A 233 8.77 0.04 7.80
CA GLY A 233 8.82 -0.37 6.40
C GLY A 233 8.68 0.80 5.42
N PRO A 234 9.00 0.59 4.13
CA PRO A 234 8.94 1.64 3.12
C PRO A 234 7.50 1.94 2.71
N PRO A 235 7.14 3.21 2.45
CA PRO A 235 5.83 3.57 1.92
C PRO A 235 5.62 2.99 0.52
N ARG A 236 4.37 2.70 0.17
CA ARG A 236 3.95 2.10 -1.11
C ARG A 236 2.72 2.82 -1.68
N VAL A 237 2.40 2.58 -2.94
CA VAL A 237 1.13 3.02 -3.53
C VAL A 237 0.04 2.03 -3.10
N SER A 238 -1.02 2.53 -2.47
CA SER A 238 -2.18 1.71 -2.10
C SER A 238 -2.78 1.03 -3.34
N PRO A 239 -3.27 -0.21 -3.26
CA PRO A 239 -3.54 -0.99 -2.04
C PRO A 239 -2.38 -1.89 -1.58
N SER A 240 -1.14 -1.65 -2.02
CA SER A 240 0.03 -2.45 -1.60
C SER A 240 0.32 -2.30 -0.10
N LEU A 241 0.99 -3.31 0.49
CA LEU A 241 1.42 -3.28 1.88
C LEU A 241 2.45 -2.16 2.13
N ALA A 242 1.94 -0.98 2.42
CA ALA A 242 2.72 0.22 2.68
C ALA A 242 3.23 0.23 4.13
N GLY A 243 4.50 0.57 4.29
CA GLY A 243 5.02 1.01 5.58
C GLY A 243 4.59 2.44 5.91
N ALA A 244 4.76 2.81 7.17
CA ALA A 244 4.20 4.05 7.74
C ALA A 244 4.77 5.37 7.17
N GLY A 245 5.75 5.31 6.26
CA GLY A 245 6.29 6.48 5.56
C GLY A 245 7.10 7.46 6.41
N TYR A 246 7.31 7.20 7.70
CA TYR A 246 8.30 7.91 8.52
C TYR A 246 9.52 7.03 8.76
N PHE A 247 10.66 7.70 8.97
CA PHE A 247 11.83 7.09 9.60
C PHE A 247 12.41 8.05 10.65
N THR A 248 13.22 7.60 11.61
CA THR A 248 13.91 8.43 12.61
C THR A 248 15.36 7.99 12.67
N PRO A 249 16.26 8.61 11.87
CA PRO A 249 17.64 8.15 11.79
C PRO A 249 18.40 8.46 13.09
N ARG A 250 18.92 7.43 13.74
CA ARG A 250 19.77 7.54 14.95
C ARG A 250 21.25 7.63 14.62
N ASP A 251 21.68 6.80 13.69
CA ASP A 251 23.03 6.74 13.17
C ASP A 251 23.08 7.24 11.71
N ASN A 252 24.28 7.55 11.23
CA ASN A 252 24.47 8.05 9.86
C ASN A 252 24.22 6.99 8.78
N PHE A 253 24.06 5.72 9.18
CA PHE A 253 23.88 4.59 8.29
C PHE A 253 23.02 3.51 8.96
N SER A 254 21.98 3.04 8.29
CA SER A 254 21.29 1.80 8.65
C SER A 254 20.76 1.10 7.40
N TRP A 255 20.43 -0.19 7.52
CA TRP A 255 19.87 -0.95 6.40
C TRP A 255 19.07 -2.13 6.92
N TYR A 256 18.13 -2.61 6.13
CA TYR A 256 17.49 -3.89 6.38
C TYR A 256 16.93 -4.51 5.10
N VAL A 257 16.84 -5.82 5.11
CA VAL A 257 16.01 -6.56 4.16
C VAL A 257 14.69 -6.91 4.81
N PHE A 258 13.65 -7.04 3.99
CA PHE A 258 12.34 -7.44 4.46
C PHE A 258 11.66 -8.38 3.49
N ALA A 259 10.73 -9.16 4.01
CA ALA A 259 9.80 -9.98 3.25
C ALA A 259 8.42 -9.92 3.92
N GLY A 260 7.35 -9.90 3.12
CA GLY A 260 6.00 -9.85 3.65
C GLY A 260 5.00 -10.62 2.81
N ILE A 261 3.89 -11.00 3.45
CA ILE A 261 2.72 -11.60 2.82
C ILE A 261 1.48 -10.87 3.32
N GLU A 262 0.55 -10.56 2.43
CA GLU A 262 -0.75 -9.97 2.76
C GLU A 262 -1.85 -10.70 1.98
N GLY A 263 -2.91 -11.09 2.67
CA GLY A 263 -4.14 -11.58 2.04
C GLY A 263 -5.24 -10.53 2.12
N ARG A 264 -5.97 -10.34 1.02
CA ARG A 264 -7.10 -9.42 0.90
C ARG A 264 -8.37 -10.18 0.56
N ALA A 265 -9.43 -9.94 1.33
CA ALA A 265 -10.80 -10.31 0.98
C ALA A 265 -11.44 -9.12 0.27
N VAL A 266 -11.55 -9.19 -1.06
CA VAL A 266 -11.98 -8.10 -1.94
C VAL A 266 -13.49 -8.20 -2.16
N ALA A 267 -14.20 -7.14 -1.79
CA ALA A 267 -15.64 -7.01 -2.07
C ALA A 267 -15.89 -6.12 -3.30
N HIS A 268 -15.00 -5.17 -3.56
CA HIS A 268 -15.06 -4.32 -4.73
C HIS A 268 -13.69 -3.78 -5.12
N ASN A 269 -13.39 -3.78 -6.41
CA ASN A 269 -12.29 -3.09 -7.03
C ASN A 269 -12.77 -2.49 -8.36
N ILE A 270 -12.96 -1.18 -8.43
CA ILE A 270 -13.47 -0.51 -9.63
C ILE A 270 -12.64 -0.85 -10.88
N PHE A 271 -11.33 -1.05 -10.72
CA PHE A 271 -10.42 -1.34 -11.83
C PHE A 271 -10.66 -2.69 -12.51
N LEU A 272 -11.41 -3.57 -11.85
CA LEU A 272 -11.80 -4.89 -12.34
C LEU A 272 -13.31 -5.04 -12.47
N ASP A 273 -14.06 -4.50 -11.52
CA ASP A 273 -15.52 -4.67 -11.43
C ASP A 273 -16.30 -3.58 -12.20
N GLY A 274 -15.64 -2.50 -12.60
CA GLY A 274 -16.30 -1.30 -13.12
C GLY A 274 -17.00 -0.48 -12.03
N SER A 275 -17.70 0.58 -12.42
CA SER A 275 -18.42 1.46 -11.51
C SER A 275 -19.52 0.76 -10.70
N LEU A 276 -19.73 1.20 -9.45
CA LEU A 276 -20.93 0.85 -8.66
C LEU A 276 -22.20 1.60 -9.10
N PHE A 277 -22.05 2.60 -9.96
CA PHE A 277 -23.10 3.52 -10.36
C PHE A 277 -23.46 3.41 -11.85
N ARG A 278 -22.68 2.65 -12.64
CA ARG A 278 -22.89 2.40 -14.07
C ARG A 278 -22.69 0.93 -14.39
N ASP A 279 -23.67 0.33 -15.05
CA ASP A 279 -23.67 -1.11 -15.38
C ASP A 279 -22.91 -1.43 -16.69
N ASP A 280 -22.60 -0.42 -17.50
CA ASP A 280 -21.97 -0.56 -18.82
C ASP A 280 -20.44 -0.35 -18.82
N ASP A 281 -19.87 -0.01 -17.66
CA ASP A 281 -18.43 0.11 -17.48
C ASP A 281 -17.70 -1.22 -17.84
N PRO A 282 -16.49 -1.14 -18.41
CA PRO A 282 -15.64 -2.31 -18.60
C PRO A 282 -15.37 -3.04 -17.29
N SER A 283 -15.51 -4.37 -17.31
CA SER A 283 -15.31 -5.22 -16.15
C SER A 283 -14.88 -6.63 -16.55
N VAL A 284 -14.28 -7.33 -15.59
CA VAL A 284 -13.86 -8.73 -15.62
C VAL A 284 -14.38 -9.44 -14.37
N SER A 285 -14.33 -10.78 -14.35
CA SER A 285 -14.76 -11.55 -13.18
C SER A 285 -13.69 -11.54 -12.09
N SER A 286 -13.72 -10.55 -11.19
CA SER A 286 -12.73 -10.42 -10.10
C SER A 286 -12.75 -11.58 -9.09
N ASN A 287 -11.60 -11.84 -8.50
CA ASN A 287 -11.39 -12.82 -7.44
C ASN A 287 -11.67 -12.18 -6.07
N ALA A 288 -12.50 -12.86 -5.27
CA ALA A 288 -12.82 -12.39 -3.92
C ALA A 288 -11.64 -12.47 -2.92
N PHE A 289 -10.58 -13.19 -3.26
CA PHE A 289 -9.38 -13.32 -2.43
C PHE A 289 -8.13 -13.14 -3.28
N VAL A 290 -7.29 -12.18 -2.89
CA VAL A 290 -6.02 -11.87 -3.56
C VAL A 290 -4.91 -11.91 -2.51
N THR A 291 -3.72 -12.40 -2.88
CA THR A 291 -2.55 -12.44 -2.00
C THR A 291 -1.40 -11.69 -2.64
N ASP A 292 -0.74 -10.84 -1.86
CA ASP A 292 0.50 -10.16 -2.25
C ASP A 292 1.67 -10.77 -1.47
N LEU A 293 2.74 -11.10 -2.19
CA LEU A 293 4.06 -11.41 -1.65
C LEU A 293 4.99 -10.24 -1.97
N GLN A 294 5.83 -9.85 -1.01
CA GLN A 294 6.82 -8.82 -1.25
C GLN A 294 8.15 -9.12 -0.59
N ALA A 295 9.23 -8.62 -1.18
CA ALA A 295 10.55 -8.60 -0.58
C ALA A 295 11.34 -7.37 -1.02
N GLY A 296 12.25 -6.88 -0.19
CA GLY A 296 12.97 -5.66 -0.51
C GLY A 296 14.18 -5.37 0.36
N LEU A 297 14.84 -4.27 0.02
CA LEU A 297 16.01 -3.71 0.71
C LEU A 297 15.74 -2.24 0.98
N VAL A 298 16.06 -1.82 2.20
CA VAL A 298 16.07 -0.43 2.62
C VAL A 298 17.47 -0.04 3.08
N VAL A 299 17.93 1.13 2.65
CA VAL A 299 19.21 1.72 3.06
C VAL A 299 18.95 3.16 3.49
N GLN A 300 19.38 3.51 4.69
CA GLN A 300 19.33 4.85 5.23
C GLN A 300 20.74 5.43 5.26
N LEU A 301 20.90 6.63 4.68
CA LEU A 301 22.14 7.40 4.66
C LEU A 301 21.84 8.81 5.17
N LEU A 302 22.38 9.15 6.33
CA LEU A 302 22.18 10.43 7.01
C LEU A 302 20.69 10.72 7.24
N GLN A 303 20.09 11.58 6.41
CA GLN A 303 18.70 12.02 6.46
C GLN A 303 17.91 11.57 5.24
N THR A 304 18.45 10.65 4.44
CA THR A 304 17.79 10.08 3.26
C THR A 304 17.64 8.58 3.43
N GLN A 305 16.47 8.05 3.10
CA GLN A 305 16.19 6.63 2.99
C GLN A 305 15.89 6.28 1.53
N PHE A 306 16.48 5.18 1.07
CA PHE A 306 16.22 4.56 -0.21
C PHE A 306 15.61 3.19 0.04
N ALA A 307 14.58 2.83 -0.72
CA ALA A 307 14.02 1.49 -0.69
C ALA A 307 13.81 0.96 -2.10
N PHE A 308 14.05 -0.34 -2.24
CA PHE A 308 13.61 -1.12 -3.38
C PHE A 308 12.73 -2.27 -2.87
N THR A 309 11.57 -2.45 -3.48
CA THR A 309 10.62 -3.53 -3.16
C THR A 309 10.24 -4.24 -4.45
N TYR A 310 10.23 -5.57 -4.40
CA TYR A 310 9.66 -6.42 -5.43
C TYR A 310 8.36 -7.02 -4.91
N VAL A 311 7.31 -7.00 -5.72
CA VAL A 311 6.00 -7.55 -5.39
C VAL A 311 5.59 -8.59 -6.42
N GLU A 312 5.03 -9.69 -5.93
CA GLU A 312 4.24 -10.64 -6.71
C GLU A 312 2.83 -10.69 -6.14
N ARG A 313 1.84 -10.34 -6.95
CA ARG A 313 0.43 -10.36 -6.61
C ARG A 313 -0.26 -11.51 -7.35
N ALA A 314 -0.95 -12.35 -6.60
CA ALA A 314 -1.76 -13.43 -7.17
C ALA A 314 -2.83 -12.91 -8.12
N GLU A 315 -3.42 -13.80 -8.90
CA GLU A 315 -4.42 -13.47 -9.90
C GLU A 315 -5.61 -12.71 -9.29
N GLU A 316 -5.99 -11.58 -9.88
CA GLU A 316 -7.06 -10.70 -9.38
C GLU A 316 -8.40 -10.95 -10.08
N PHE A 317 -8.42 -11.66 -11.20
CA PHE A 317 -9.63 -12.00 -11.96
C PHE A 317 -9.51 -13.38 -12.65
N ALA A 318 -10.66 -13.95 -13.06
CA ALA A 318 -10.76 -15.35 -13.48
C ALA A 318 -9.99 -15.68 -14.76
N GLU A 319 -9.93 -14.74 -15.70
CA GLU A 319 -9.25 -14.90 -16.99
C GLU A 319 -7.74 -14.63 -16.91
N GLN A 320 -7.24 -14.11 -15.78
CA GLN A 320 -5.81 -13.88 -15.56
C GLN A 320 -5.06 -15.20 -15.46
N THR A 321 -3.99 -15.35 -16.24
CA THR A 321 -3.25 -16.62 -16.36
C THR A 321 -1.95 -16.67 -15.56
N GLU A 322 -1.42 -15.51 -15.15
CA GLU A 322 -0.18 -15.39 -14.39
C GLU A 322 -0.29 -14.33 -13.29
N PRO A 323 0.45 -14.49 -12.17
CA PRO A 323 0.56 -13.46 -11.14
C PRO A 323 1.14 -12.16 -11.70
N GLN A 324 0.67 -11.04 -11.18
CA GLN A 324 1.22 -9.72 -11.48
C GLN A 324 2.54 -9.52 -10.73
N ARG A 325 3.55 -8.96 -11.39
CA ARG A 325 4.84 -8.64 -10.77
C ARG A 325 5.26 -7.22 -11.07
N PHE A 326 5.78 -6.52 -10.06
CA PHE A 326 6.24 -5.15 -10.22
C PHE A 326 7.27 -4.77 -9.17
N GLY A 327 8.09 -3.77 -9.49
CA GLY A 327 9.05 -3.18 -8.59
C GLY A 327 8.59 -1.82 -8.10
N ALA A 328 9.03 -1.44 -6.90
CA ALA A 328 8.81 -0.13 -6.31
C ALA A 328 10.14 0.44 -5.81
N VAL A 329 10.45 1.68 -6.21
CA VAL A 329 11.56 2.47 -5.70
C VAL A 329 11.00 3.62 -4.89
N SER A 330 11.53 3.84 -3.68
CA SER A 330 11.18 5.01 -2.88
C SER A 330 12.42 5.78 -2.42
N ILE A 331 12.29 7.10 -2.37
CA ILE A 331 13.27 8.01 -1.79
C ILE A 331 12.55 8.90 -0.78
N SER A 332 12.97 8.81 0.48
CA SER A 332 12.43 9.62 1.59
C SER A 332 13.52 10.51 2.17
N ARG A 333 13.25 11.79 2.36
CA ARG A 333 14.22 12.77 2.87
C ARG A 333 13.62 13.58 4.02
N LYS A 334 14.37 13.68 5.13
CA LYS A 334 14.08 14.64 6.21
C LYS A 334 14.64 16.03 5.91
N PHE A 335 13.93 17.05 6.38
CA PHE A 335 14.31 18.46 6.23
C PHE A 335 14.08 19.28 7.49
#